data_AF-A0A163AN00-F1
#
_entry.id   AF-A0A163AN00-F1
#
_cell.length_a   1.000
_cell.length_b   1.000
_cell.length_c   1.000
_cell.angle_alpha   90.00
_cell.angle_beta   90.00
_cell.angle_gamma   90.00
#
_symmetry.space_group_name_H-M   'P 1'
#
loop_
_entity.id
_entity.type
_entity.pdbx_description
1 polymer ?
#
loop_
_entity_poly.entity_id
_entity_poly.type
_entity_poly.pdbx_seq_one_letter_code
_entity_poly.pdbx_strand_id
1 'polypeptide(L)'
;MGPSRIVVLVSTFIVSIMLLITDTHGAMTEAQMKQAMKTVRGMCLGKSGATKEALDKMQEGIFDEEDRNLKCYLGCIMGMMQAVKNNKINLKMVRSQITKMLEPEVGKRILTAFEGCQDTVGEDNCDLSFKFAKCLYDADPSAFIVP
;
A
#
# COMPACT_ATOMS: atom_id res chain seq x y z
N MET A 1 -22.54 -22.15 -46.66
CA MET A 1 -22.60 -21.88 -45.19
C MET A 1 -22.32 -20.39 -45.01
N GLY A 2 -23.36 -19.58 -44.74
CA GLY A 2 -23.30 -18.13 -44.88
C GLY A 2 -22.68 -17.37 -43.69
N PRO A 3 -22.22 -16.13 -43.91
CA PRO A 3 -21.57 -15.27 -42.90
C PRO A 3 -22.38 -15.09 -41.62
N SER A 4 -23.72 -15.21 -41.67
CA SER A 4 -24.59 -15.16 -40.50
C SER A 4 -24.30 -16.22 -39.45
N ARG A 5 -23.87 -17.44 -39.81
CA ARG A 5 -23.60 -18.49 -38.80
C ARG A 5 -22.32 -18.19 -38.01
N ILE A 6 -21.30 -17.63 -38.66
CA ILE A 6 -20.04 -17.23 -38.02
C ILE A 6 -20.29 -16.02 -37.11
N VAL A 7 -21.05 -15.03 -37.57
CA VAL A 7 -21.39 -13.84 -36.77
C VAL A 7 -22.19 -14.20 -35.52
N VAL A 8 -23.16 -15.13 -35.64
CA VAL A 8 -23.93 -15.60 -34.47
C VAL A 8 -23.03 -16.35 -33.49
N LEU A 9 -22.16 -17.23 -33.96
CA LEU A 9 -21.22 -17.98 -33.09
C LEU A 9 -20.26 -17.04 -32.35
N VAL A 10 -19.67 -16.06 -33.05
CA VAL A 10 -18.77 -15.06 -32.45
C VAL A 10 -19.51 -14.20 -31.43
N SER A 11 -20.72 -13.75 -31.75
CA SER A 11 -21.57 -12.97 -30.83
C SER A 11 -21.93 -13.76 -29.57
N THR A 12 -22.34 -15.03 -29.72
CA THR A 12 -22.63 -15.89 -28.57
C THR A 12 -21.40 -16.16 -27.71
N PHE A 13 -20.21 -16.27 -28.31
CA PHE A 13 -18.96 -16.48 -27.59
C PHE A 13 -18.54 -15.23 -26.80
N ILE A 14 -18.69 -14.04 -27.38
CA ILE A 14 -18.43 -12.76 -26.71
C ILE A 14 -19.39 -12.54 -25.53
N VAL A 15 -20.69 -12.82 -25.72
CA VAL A 15 -21.70 -12.71 -24.65
C VAL A 15 -21.41 -13.72 -23.53
N SER A 16 -21.02 -14.95 -23.88
CA SER A 16 -20.62 -15.98 -22.91
C SER A 16 -19.38 -15.57 -22.12
N ILE A 17 -18.38 -14.96 -22.77
CA ILE A 17 -17.18 -14.42 -22.10
C ILE A 17 -17.57 -13.27 -21.17
N MET A 18 -18.42 -12.33 -21.59
CA MET A 18 -18.87 -11.22 -20.73
C MET A 18 -19.63 -11.72 -19.49
N LEU A 19 -20.41 -12.79 -19.60
CA LEU A 19 -21.10 -13.43 -18.47
C LEU A 19 -20.16 -14.17 -17.52
N LEU A 20 -18.93 -14.49 -17.93
CA LEU A 20 -17.89 -15.10 -17.07
C LEU A 20 -17.06 -14.05 -16.31
N ILE A 21 -17.17 -12.75 -16.64
CA ILE A 21 -16.47 -11.64 -15.95
C ILE A 21 -17.33 -11.10 -14.79
N THR A 22 -18.27 -11.89 -14.26
CA THR A 22 -19.18 -11.45 -13.18
C THR A 22 -18.50 -11.24 -11.83
N ASP A 23 -17.25 -11.72 -11.67
CA ASP A 23 -16.49 -11.58 -10.42
C ASP A 23 -15.27 -10.68 -10.61
N THR A 24 -15.51 -9.39 -10.90
CA THR A 24 -14.49 -8.38 -10.63
C THR A 24 -14.44 -8.10 -9.13
N HIS A 25 -13.81 -9.00 -8.38
CA HIS A 25 -13.39 -8.68 -7.02
C HIS A 25 -12.39 -7.53 -7.14
N GLY A 26 -12.83 -6.32 -6.77
CA GLY A 26 -12.00 -5.11 -6.84
C GLY A 26 -10.78 -5.14 -5.91
N ALA A 27 -10.70 -6.13 -5.01
CA ALA A 27 -9.58 -6.36 -4.11
C ALA A 27 -8.52 -7.28 -4.73
N MET A 28 -7.25 -6.97 -4.50
CA MET A 28 -6.15 -7.83 -4.92
C MET A 28 -6.16 -9.15 -4.12
N THR A 29 -5.79 -10.25 -4.78
CA THR A 29 -5.54 -11.50 -4.07
C THR A 29 -4.37 -11.36 -3.10
N GLU A 30 -4.33 -12.19 -2.05
CA GLU A 30 -3.24 -12.21 -1.07
C GLU A 30 -1.86 -12.39 -1.74
N ALA A 31 -1.78 -13.28 -2.74
CA ALA A 31 -0.56 -13.52 -3.49
C ALA A 31 -0.07 -12.28 -4.25
N GLN A 32 -0.99 -11.52 -4.86
CA GLN A 32 -0.68 -10.25 -5.53
C GLN A 32 -0.20 -9.19 -4.54
N MET A 33 -0.88 -9.07 -3.39
CA MET A 33 -0.49 -8.14 -2.34
C MET A 33 0.93 -8.47 -1.82
N LYS A 34 1.21 -9.73 -1.50
CA LYS A 34 2.52 -10.18 -1.03
C LYS A 34 3.62 -9.90 -2.05
N GLN A 35 3.35 -10.14 -3.33
CA GLN A 35 4.31 -9.84 -4.40
C GLN A 35 4.54 -8.33 -4.55
N ALA A 36 3.49 -7.51 -4.47
CA ALA A 36 3.61 -6.05 -4.50
C ALA A 36 4.47 -5.54 -3.33
N MET A 37 4.23 -6.03 -2.11
CA MET A 37 5.01 -5.69 -0.92
C MET A 37 6.49 -6.05 -1.11
N LYS A 38 6.79 -7.26 -1.60
CA LYS A 38 8.17 -7.69 -1.90
C LYS A 38 8.85 -6.77 -2.92
N THR A 39 8.15 -6.36 -3.97
CA THR A 39 8.68 -5.44 -4.98
C THR A 39 8.97 -4.06 -4.39
N VAL A 40 8.05 -3.50 -3.61
CA VAL A 40 8.24 -2.20 -2.94
C VAL A 40 9.41 -2.28 -1.97
N ARG A 41 9.48 -3.34 -1.15
CA ARG A 41 10.60 -3.59 -0.21
C ARG A 41 11.94 -3.57 -0.92
N GLY A 42 12.08 -4.36 -1.99
CA GLY A 42 13.32 -4.45 -2.75
C GLY A 42 13.74 -3.11 -3.35
N MET A 43 12.79 -2.37 -3.93
CA MET A 43 13.07 -1.07 -4.53
C MET A 43 13.50 -0.04 -3.49
N CYS A 44 12.79 0.04 -2.36
CA CYS A 44 13.08 1.03 -1.33
C CYS A 44 14.32 0.68 -0.52
N LEU A 45 14.63 -0.60 -0.29
CA LEU A 45 15.94 -1.02 0.26
C LEU A 45 17.08 -0.55 -0.65
N GLY A 46 16.97 -0.78 -1.96
CA GLY A 46 17.99 -0.37 -2.92
C GLY A 46 18.18 1.15 -3.00
N LYS A 47 17.11 1.94 -2.84
CA LYS A 47 17.17 3.41 -2.89
C LYS A 47 17.66 4.06 -1.59
N SER A 48 17.30 3.49 -0.45
CA SER A 48 17.58 4.08 0.87
C SER A 48 18.88 3.60 1.49
N GLY A 49 19.36 2.41 1.12
CA GLY A 49 20.48 1.77 1.81
C GLY A 49 20.12 1.25 3.21
N ALA A 50 18.84 1.19 3.57
CA ALA A 50 18.41 0.60 4.84
C ALA A 50 18.78 -0.88 4.91
N THR A 51 19.06 -1.37 6.11
CA THR A 51 19.39 -2.78 6.33
C THR A 51 18.14 -3.57 6.65
N LYS A 52 18.15 -4.87 6.35
CA LYS A 52 17.06 -5.76 6.77
C LYS A 52 16.91 -5.76 8.30
N GLU A 53 18.02 -5.71 9.00
CA GLU A 53 18.06 -5.73 10.46
C GLU A 53 17.41 -4.49 11.10
N ALA A 54 17.57 -3.32 10.49
CA ALA A 54 16.83 -2.12 10.90
C ALA A 54 15.32 -2.27 10.68
N LEU A 55 14.89 -2.92 9.59
CA LEU A 55 13.47 -3.20 9.34
C LEU A 55 12.90 -4.21 10.35
N ASP A 56 13.66 -5.26 10.66
CA ASP A 56 13.23 -6.30 11.59
C ASP A 56 13.07 -5.72 13.00
N LYS A 57 14.04 -4.91 13.45
CA LYS A 57 13.95 -4.14 14.71
C LYS A 57 12.74 -3.19 14.75
N MET A 58 12.48 -2.48 13.66
CA MET A 58 11.31 -1.60 13.55
C MET A 58 10.00 -2.39 13.69
N GLN A 59 9.90 -3.60 13.11
CA GLN A 59 8.72 -4.46 13.28
C GLN A 59 8.54 -4.92 14.74
N GLU A 60 9.62 -5.01 15.50
CA GLU A 60 9.60 -5.27 16.95
C GLU A 60 9.33 -4.01 17.80
N GLY A 61 9.09 -2.85 17.16
CA GLY A 61 8.81 -1.59 17.85
C GLY A 61 10.06 -0.78 18.21
N ILE A 62 11.23 -1.18 17.73
CA ILE A 62 12.49 -0.46 17.94
C ILE A 62 12.71 0.50 16.76
N PHE A 63 12.30 1.75 16.96
CA PHE A 63 12.46 2.84 16.00
C PHE A 63 13.75 3.62 16.30
N ASP A 64 14.82 3.36 15.57
CA ASP A 64 16.09 4.11 15.69
C ASP A 64 15.96 5.50 15.04
N GLU A 65 15.88 6.54 15.87
CA GLU A 65 15.72 7.93 15.42
C GLU A 65 16.96 8.48 14.69
N GLU A 66 18.11 7.83 14.82
CA GLU A 66 19.36 8.25 14.17
C GLU A 66 19.57 7.55 12.82
N ASP A 67 18.84 6.46 12.53
CA ASP A 67 18.96 5.73 11.27
C ASP A 67 18.29 6.47 10.10
N ARG A 68 19.07 7.37 9.49
CA ARG A 68 18.67 8.14 8.30
C ARG A 68 18.21 7.27 7.13
N ASN A 69 18.79 6.07 6.98
CA ASN A 69 18.47 5.17 5.88
C ASN A 69 17.10 4.52 6.12
N LEU A 70 16.81 4.07 7.34
CA LEU A 70 15.48 3.60 7.74
C LEU A 70 14.41 4.69 7.56
N LYS A 71 14.71 5.94 7.94
CA LYS A 71 13.81 7.07 7.69
C LYS A 71 13.49 7.20 6.20
N CYS A 72 14.50 7.19 5.33
CA CYS A 72 14.27 7.30 3.90
C CYS A 72 13.71 6.04 3.23
N TYR A 73 13.85 4.88 3.84
CA TYR A 73 13.13 3.68 3.43
C TYR A 73 11.61 3.91 3.51
N LEU A 74 11.14 4.41 4.65
CA LEU A 74 9.74 4.76 4.87
C LEU A 74 9.31 5.92 3.96
N GLY A 75 10.18 6.92 3.79
CA GLY A 75 9.97 8.01 2.82
C GLY A 75 9.75 7.52 1.39
N CYS A 76 10.55 6.56 0.94
CA CYS A 76 10.41 5.92 -0.37
C CYS A 76 9.04 5.23 -0.52
N ILE A 77 8.62 4.46 0.48
CA ILE A 77 7.34 3.74 0.48
C ILE A 77 6.18 4.72 0.39
N MET A 78 6.16 5.72 1.27
CA MET A 78 5.08 6.71 1.30
C MET A 78 5.04 7.57 0.04
N GLY A 79 6.20 7.83 -0.57
CA GLY A 79 6.30 8.45 -1.89
C GLY A 79 5.67 7.60 -2.99
N MET A 80 5.96 6.29 -3.03
CA MET A 80 5.37 5.37 -4.01
C MET A 80 3.85 5.26 -3.87
N MET A 81 3.33 5.29 -2.63
CA MET A 81 1.88 5.28 -2.37
C MET A 81 1.21 6.65 -2.59
N GLN A 82 1.98 7.70 -2.86
CA GLN A 82 1.51 9.09 -2.92
C GLN A 82 0.82 9.53 -1.62
N ALA A 83 1.25 8.95 -0.50
CA ALA A 83 0.72 9.21 0.84
C ALA A 83 1.24 10.52 1.44
N VAL A 84 2.27 11.13 0.85
CA VAL A 84 2.81 12.44 1.23
C VAL A 84 2.66 13.42 0.08
N LYS A 85 2.18 14.63 0.37
CA LYS A 85 2.16 15.77 -0.57
C LYS A 85 2.51 17.05 0.19
N ASN A 86 3.45 17.83 -0.34
CA ASN A 86 3.94 19.08 0.29
C ASN A 86 4.39 18.87 1.75
N ASN A 87 5.14 17.79 2.02
CA ASN A 87 5.60 17.40 3.35
C ASN A 87 4.47 17.25 4.39
N LYS A 88 3.29 16.81 3.95
CA LYS A 88 2.13 16.49 4.79
C LYS A 88 1.48 15.19 4.34
N ILE A 89 0.83 14.49 5.27
CA ILE A 89 0.06 13.29 4.98
C ILE A 89 -1.14 13.63 4.10
N ASN A 90 -1.29 12.90 3.00
CA ASN A 90 -2.38 13.05 2.06
C ASN A 90 -3.44 11.98 2.30
N LEU A 91 -4.27 12.18 3.33
CA LEU A 91 -5.31 11.22 3.72
C LEU A 91 -6.29 10.89 2.60
N LYS A 92 -6.54 11.81 1.67
CA LYS A 92 -7.40 11.55 0.51
C LYS A 92 -6.82 10.43 -0.37
N MET A 93 -5.51 10.49 -0.64
CA MET A 93 -4.83 9.47 -1.45
C MET A 93 -4.72 8.15 -0.70
N VAL A 94 -4.32 8.20 0.58
CA VAL A 94 -4.30 7.02 1.46
C VAL A 94 -5.66 6.31 1.44
N ARG A 95 -6.75 7.04 1.69
CA ARG A 95 -8.10 6.49 1.68
C ARG A 95 -8.44 5.84 0.36
N SER A 96 -8.13 6.51 -0.76
CA SER A 96 -8.36 5.93 -2.08
C SER A 96 -7.57 4.63 -2.31
N GLN A 97 -6.34 4.50 -1.80
CA GLN A 97 -5.55 3.28 -1.96
C GLN A 97 -6.11 2.15 -1.09
N ILE A 98 -6.40 2.44 0.18
CA ILE A 98 -6.97 1.46 1.13
C ILE A 98 -8.27 0.89 0.60
N THR A 99 -9.21 1.73 0.13
CA THR A 99 -10.51 1.26 -0.38
C THR A 99 -10.42 0.41 -1.65
N LYS A 100 -9.30 0.49 -2.38
CA LYS A 100 -9.05 -0.34 -3.57
C LYS A 100 -8.35 -1.65 -3.24
N MET A 101 -7.54 -1.66 -2.18
CA MET A 101 -6.66 -2.79 -1.89
C MET A 101 -7.23 -3.73 -0.83
N LEU A 102 -8.05 -3.23 0.09
CA LEU A 102 -8.45 -3.93 1.30
C LEU A 102 -9.96 -4.04 1.44
N GLU A 103 -10.39 -5.08 2.14
CA GLU A 103 -11.78 -5.26 2.54
C GLU A 103 -12.24 -4.13 3.49
N PRO A 104 -13.54 -3.76 3.50
CA PRO A 104 -14.03 -2.59 4.22
C PRO A 104 -13.66 -2.54 5.71
N GLU A 105 -13.78 -3.66 6.43
CA GLU A 105 -13.50 -3.71 7.88
C GLU A 105 -12.01 -3.49 8.19
N VAL A 106 -11.13 -4.16 7.42
CA VAL A 106 -9.67 -3.99 7.54
C VAL A 106 -9.29 -2.55 7.18
N GLY A 107 -9.87 -2.03 6.09
CA GLY A 107 -9.63 -0.66 5.65
C GLY A 107 -10.02 0.39 6.68
N LYS A 108 -11.16 0.20 7.37
CA LYS A 108 -11.63 1.12 8.42
C LYS A 108 -10.67 1.19 9.62
N ARG A 109 -10.16 0.04 10.07
CA ARG A 109 -9.18 -0.03 11.17
C ARG A 109 -7.92 0.76 10.83
N ILE A 110 -7.36 0.53 9.64
CA ILE A 110 -6.15 1.22 9.17
C ILE A 110 -6.42 2.73 9.01
N LEU A 111 -7.56 3.11 8.42
CA LEU A 111 -7.92 4.52 8.25
C LEU A 111 -8.02 5.27 9.57
N THR A 112 -8.54 4.63 10.61
CA THR A 112 -8.65 5.23 11.95
C THR A 112 -7.27 5.58 12.50
N ALA A 113 -6.29 4.68 12.38
CA ALA A 113 -4.91 4.95 12.80
C ALA A 113 -4.27 6.08 11.96
N PHE A 114 -4.48 6.08 10.65
CA PHE A 114 -3.94 7.13 9.77
C PHE A 114 -4.53 8.50 10.08
N GLU A 115 -5.83 8.58 10.38
CA GLU A 115 -6.50 9.82 10.80
C GLU A 115 -5.95 10.32 12.15
N GLY A 116 -5.71 9.41 13.10
CA GLY A 116 -5.08 9.75 14.38
C GLY A 116 -3.66 10.29 14.26
N CYS A 117 -2.92 9.89 13.22
CA CYS A 117 -1.55 10.31 12.98
C CYS A 117 -1.40 11.42 11.93
N GLN A 118 -2.50 11.98 11.40
CA GLN A 118 -2.48 12.86 10.22
C GLN A 118 -1.67 14.16 10.41
N ASP A 119 -1.61 14.65 11.66
CA ASP A 119 -0.95 15.90 12.04
C ASP A 119 0.54 15.69 12.33
N THR A 120 1.08 14.51 12.05
CA THR A 120 2.52 14.25 12.15
C THR A 120 3.30 15.25 11.29
N VAL A 121 4.34 15.83 11.89
CA VAL A 121 5.26 16.76 11.24
C VAL A 121 6.67 16.18 11.22
N GLY A 122 7.44 16.50 10.18
CA GLY A 122 8.84 16.12 10.07
C GLY A 122 9.64 17.18 9.31
N GLU A 123 10.95 17.16 9.53
CA GLU A 123 11.88 18.13 8.93
C GLU A 123 11.97 17.98 7.41
N ASP A 124 11.91 16.74 6.92
CA ASP A 124 11.82 16.37 5.52
C ASP A 124 10.89 15.17 5.34
N ASN A 125 10.71 14.73 4.09
CA ASN A 125 9.82 13.60 3.79
C ASN A 125 10.24 12.30 4.50
N CYS A 126 11.54 12.08 4.71
CA CYS A 126 12.02 10.85 5.36
C CYS A 126 11.73 10.90 6.87
N ASP A 127 11.97 12.05 7.51
CA ASP A 127 11.66 12.25 8.93
C ASP A 127 10.15 12.22 9.20
N LEU A 128 9.35 12.88 8.34
CA LEU A 128 7.89 12.81 8.38
C LEU A 128 7.39 11.37 8.29
N SER A 129 7.89 10.62 7.30
CA SER A 129 7.47 9.23 7.09
C SER A 129 7.86 8.31 8.24
N PHE A 130 9.01 8.54 8.85
CA PHE A 130 9.44 7.80 10.03
C PHE A 130 8.55 8.06 11.23
N LYS A 131 8.33 9.33 11.57
CA LYS A 131 7.46 9.73 12.70
C LYS A 131 6.04 9.24 12.49
N PHE A 132 5.55 9.27 11.24
CA PHE A 132 4.22 8.79 10.91
C PHE A 132 4.10 7.28 11.08
N ALA A 133 5.08 6.51 10.57
CA ALA A 133 5.12 5.07 10.77
C ALA A 133 5.20 4.70 12.26
N LYS A 134 6.01 5.43 13.04
CA LYS A 134 6.08 5.23 14.49
C LYS A 134 4.73 5.49 15.17
N CYS A 135 4.05 6.58 14.82
CA CYS A 135 2.71 6.89 15.33
C CYS A 135 1.71 5.76 14.99
N LEU A 136 1.75 5.22 13.76
CA LEU A 136 0.90 4.10 13.37
C LEU A 136 1.19 2.83 14.18
N TYR A 137 2.47 2.55 14.43
CA TYR A 137 2.87 1.43 15.30
C TYR A 137 2.34 1.63 16.72
N ASP A 138 2.54 2.81 17.30
CA ASP A 138 2.11 3.13 18.67
C ASP A 138 0.57 3.05 18.81
N ALA A 139 -0.17 3.38 17.75
CA ALA A 139 -1.64 3.30 17.72
C ALA A 139 -2.16 1.86 17.65
N ASP A 140 -1.51 0.99 16.87
CA ASP A 140 -1.91 -0.41 16.72
C ASP A 140 -0.75 -1.30 16.22
N PRO A 141 0.09 -1.82 17.13
CA PRO A 141 1.24 -2.63 16.75
C PRO A 141 0.86 -3.90 15.99
N SER A 142 -0.32 -4.46 16.30
CA SER A 142 -0.80 -5.72 15.70
C SER A 142 -1.29 -5.56 14.26
N ALA A 143 -1.63 -4.33 13.85
CA ALA A 143 -2.01 -3.99 12.48
C ALA A 143 -0.89 -3.31 11.71
N PHE A 144 0.27 -3.05 12.33
CA PHE A 144 1.39 -2.39 11.69
C PHE A 144 2.05 -3.30 10.65
N ILE A 145 1.94 -2.90 9.38
CA ILE A 145 2.51 -3.62 8.26
C ILE A 145 3.27 -2.63 7.38
N VAL A 146 4.56 -2.90 7.17
CA VAL A 146 5.42 -2.16 6.25
C VAL A 146 6.04 -3.18 5.27
N PRO A 147 6.08 -2.87 3.95
CA PRO A 147 6.81 -3.65 2.96
C PRO A 147 8.18 -4.10 3.45
#